data_AF-A0A7S0DX18-F1
#
_entry.id   AF-A0A7S0DX18-F1
#
_cell.length_a   1.000
_cell.length_b   1.000
_cell.length_c   1.000
_cell.angle_alpha   90.00
_cell.angle_beta   90.00
_cell.angle_gamma   90.00
#
_symmetry.space_group_name_H-M   'P 1'
#
loop_
_entity.id
_entity.type
_entity.pdbx_description
1 polymer ?
#
loop_
_entity_poly.entity_id
_entity_poly.type
_entity_poly.pdbx_seq_one_letter_code
_entity_poly.pdbx_strand_id
1 'polypeptide(L)'
;QGDSEPMILPIVPQRLARLQKSVMSRMSGFRVIIDGVQDPGNHAAVMRTAEALGLLDIHVIRYVTDRPRRVTSLSKSITKGGEKWLRIHFHDSAKDCLSHLRQDGFYQVLAAKPRNPENDTARNPVELSEIDFGKKTALIIGNEKNG
;
A
#
# COMPACT_ATOMS: atom_id res chain seq x y z
N GLN A 1 -16.37 45.06 5.32
CA GLN A 1 -16.18 43.77 4.61
C GLN A 1 -14.75 43.37 4.91
N GLY A 2 -14.57 42.55 5.94
CA GLY A 2 -13.25 42.22 6.49
C GLY A 2 -12.84 40.85 5.98
N ASP A 3 -11.88 40.83 5.06
CA ASP A 3 -11.19 39.61 4.66
C ASP A 3 -10.29 39.20 5.83
N SER A 4 -10.76 38.23 6.61
CA SER A 4 -9.94 37.55 7.61
C SER A 4 -8.94 36.67 6.85
N GLU A 5 -7.70 37.12 6.74
CA GLU A 5 -6.61 36.25 6.29
C GLU A 5 -6.60 34.97 7.14
N PRO A 6 -6.42 33.79 6.53
CA PRO A 6 -6.38 32.54 7.27
C PRO A 6 -5.21 32.61 8.25
N MET A 7 -5.52 32.51 9.55
CA MET A 7 -4.53 32.42 10.62
C MET A 7 -3.68 31.16 10.42
N ILE A 8 -2.53 31.30 9.74
CA ILE A 8 -1.55 30.24 9.62
C ILE A 8 -0.84 30.13 10.97
N LEU A 9 -1.27 29.18 11.80
CA LEU A 9 -0.58 28.83 13.03
C LEU A 9 0.89 28.49 12.70
N PRO A 10 1.88 29.17 13.31
CA PRO A 10 3.28 28.88 13.06
C PRO A 10 3.59 27.44 13.46
N ILE A 11 4.08 26.65 12.51
CA ILE A 11 4.54 25.29 12.77
C ILE A 11 5.77 25.39 13.69
N VAL A 12 5.68 24.82 14.89
CA VAL A 12 6.81 24.75 15.83
C VAL A 12 8.00 24.07 15.12
N PRO A 13 9.24 24.60 15.18
CA PRO A 13 10.40 24.07 14.45
C PRO A 13 10.64 22.57 14.66
N GLN A 14 10.38 22.07 15.88
CA GLN A 14 10.47 20.65 16.22
C GLN A 14 9.46 19.79 15.44
N ARG A 15 8.26 20.31 15.18
CA ARG A 15 7.24 19.63 14.37
C ARG A 15 7.65 19.62 12.91
N LEU A 16 8.17 20.73 12.38
CA LEU A 16 8.68 20.80 11.00
C LEU A 16 9.82 19.81 10.76
N ALA A 17 10.80 19.75 11.67
CA ALA A 17 11.93 18.83 11.57
C ALA A 17 11.48 17.36 11.55
N ARG A 18 10.48 17.00 12.37
CA ARG A 18 9.90 15.63 12.36
C ARG A 18 9.22 15.31 11.04
N LEU A 19 8.46 16.26 10.48
CA LEU A 19 7.79 16.09 9.18
C LEU A 19 8.80 15.93 8.04
N GLN A 20 9.84 16.78 8.00
CA GLN A 20 10.91 16.70 7.01
C GLN A 20 11.65 15.37 7.08
N LYS A 21 12.01 14.91 8.28
CA LYS A 21 12.66 13.61 8.49
C LYS A 21 11.80 12.47 7.95
N SER A 22 10.50 12.47 8.27
CA SER A 22 9.56 11.46 7.79
C SER A 22 9.40 11.45 6.28
N VAL A 23 9.43 12.61 5.61
CA VAL A 23 9.34 12.70 4.15
C VAL A 23 10.62 12.19 3.48
N MET A 24 11.79 12.56 4.03
CA MET A 24 13.09 12.16 3.48
C MET A 24 13.36 10.66 3.62
N SER A 25 12.81 10.01 4.65
CA SER A 25 12.99 8.57 4.90
C SER A 25 12.00 7.68 4.14
N ARG A 26 11.19 8.23 3.23
CA ARG A 26 10.15 7.43 2.56
C ARG A 26 10.72 6.56 1.46
N MET A 27 10.23 5.33 1.40
CA MET A 27 10.62 4.34 0.40
C MET A 27 9.66 4.40 -0.79
N SER A 28 10.15 4.90 -1.92
CA SER A 28 9.40 4.97 -3.18
C SER A 28 9.63 3.76 -4.09
N GLY A 29 10.68 2.97 -3.84
CA GLY A 29 11.04 1.78 -4.59
C GLY A 29 10.32 0.51 -4.17
N PHE A 30 9.46 0.58 -3.15
CA PHE A 30 8.73 -0.58 -2.66
C PHE A 30 7.24 -0.26 -2.55
N ARG A 31 6.39 -1.17 -3.04
CA ARG A 31 4.94 -1.01 -3.03
C ARG A 31 4.25 -2.27 -2.55
N VAL A 32 3.13 -2.10 -1.86
CA VAL A 32 2.28 -3.21 -1.42
C VAL A 32 0.99 -3.21 -2.24
N ILE A 33 0.58 -4.38 -2.69
CA ILE A 33 -0.66 -4.63 -3.41
C ILE A 33 -1.52 -5.51 -2.52
N ILE A 34 -2.73 -5.04 -2.22
CA ILE A 34 -3.75 -5.80 -1.53
C ILE A 34 -4.63 -6.42 -2.60
N ASP A 35 -4.55 -7.74 -2.74
CA ASP A 35 -5.42 -8.53 -3.60
C ASP A 35 -6.24 -9.47 -2.73
N GLY A 36 -7.54 -9.49 -2.94
CA GLY A 36 -8.34 -10.56 -2.41
C GLY A 36 -8.72 -10.54 -0.93
N VAL A 37 -8.12 -9.66 -0.13
CA VAL A 37 -8.40 -9.53 1.30
C VAL A 37 -9.85 -9.08 1.48
N GLN A 38 -10.71 -9.91 2.08
CA GLN A 38 -12.13 -9.55 2.29
C GLN A 38 -12.39 -8.91 3.65
N ASP A 39 -11.47 -9.07 4.60
CA ASP A 39 -11.60 -8.52 5.94
C ASP A 39 -11.08 -7.06 5.99
N PRO A 40 -11.95 -6.09 6.33
CA PRO A 40 -11.56 -4.74 6.76
C PRO A 40 -10.37 -4.68 7.72
N GLY A 41 -10.29 -5.60 8.69
CA GLY A 41 -9.23 -5.64 9.69
C GLY A 41 -7.86 -5.88 9.07
N ASN A 42 -7.77 -6.76 8.07
CA ASN A 42 -6.53 -7.07 7.39
C ASN A 42 -6.04 -5.90 6.52
N HIS A 43 -6.95 -5.21 5.82
CA HIS A 43 -6.59 -3.97 5.12
C HIS A 43 -6.01 -2.93 6.08
N ALA A 44 -6.60 -2.80 7.27
CA ALA A 44 -6.13 -1.90 8.30
C ALA A 44 -4.73 -2.21 8.78
N ALA A 45 -4.47 -3.48 9.05
CA ALA A 45 -3.16 -3.94 9.47
C ALA A 45 -2.11 -3.65 8.39
N VAL A 46 -2.40 -4.01 7.13
CA VAL A 46 -1.48 -3.77 6.00
C VAL A 46 -1.18 -2.28 5.83
N MET A 47 -2.21 -1.42 5.86
CA MET A 47 -2.01 0.03 5.69
C MET A 47 -1.19 0.64 6.84
N ARG A 48 -1.42 0.23 8.09
CA ARG A 48 -0.63 0.70 9.24
C ARG A 48 0.82 0.24 9.17
N THR A 49 1.04 -1.02 8.79
CA THR A 49 2.40 -1.55 8.60
C THR A 49 3.12 -0.82 7.46
N ALA A 50 2.45 -0.59 6.34
CA ALA A 50 2.99 0.16 5.21
C ALA A 50 3.39 1.59 5.59
N GLU A 51 2.53 2.29 6.35
CA GLU A 51 2.85 3.63 6.86
C GLU A 51 4.05 3.62 7.82
N ALA A 52 4.07 2.67 8.76
CA ALA A 52 5.18 2.52 9.72
C ALA A 52 6.52 2.21 9.05
N LEU A 53 6.50 1.48 7.93
CA LEU A 53 7.68 1.19 7.10
C LEU A 53 8.07 2.36 6.17
N GLY A 54 7.31 3.46 6.17
CA GLY A 54 7.61 4.64 5.36
C GLY A 54 7.25 4.46 3.88
N LEU A 55 6.36 3.53 3.53
CA LEU A 55 5.87 3.40 2.17
C LEU A 55 5.02 4.60 1.78
N LEU A 56 5.03 4.94 0.49
CA LEU A 56 4.22 6.02 -0.08
C LEU A 56 2.97 5.52 -0.77
N ASP A 57 3.06 4.38 -1.45
CA ASP A 57 2.05 3.91 -2.39
C ASP A 57 1.55 2.52 -2.00
N ILE A 58 0.22 2.40 -1.90
CA ILE A 58 -0.47 1.13 -1.73
C ILE A 58 -1.43 0.95 -2.91
N HIS A 59 -1.46 -0.24 -3.47
CA HIS A 59 -2.38 -0.63 -4.52
C HIS A 59 -3.45 -1.55 -3.94
N VAL A 60 -4.71 -1.34 -4.31
CA VAL A 60 -5.85 -2.16 -3.88
C VAL A 60 -6.62 -2.59 -5.12
N ILE A 61 -6.75 -3.89 -5.32
CA ILE A 61 -7.57 -4.45 -6.39
C ILE A 61 -8.99 -4.64 -5.84
N ARG A 62 -9.97 -3.96 -6.46
CA ARG A 62 -11.38 -4.01 -6.03
C ARG A 62 -12.02 -5.33 -6.46
N TYR A 63 -12.84 -5.92 -5.60
CA TYR A 63 -13.80 -6.93 -6.04
C TYR A 63 -15.06 -6.30 -6.61
N VAL A 64 -15.65 -6.97 -7.59
CA VAL A 64 -16.91 -6.56 -8.25
C VAL A 64 -18.06 -6.38 -7.25
N THR A 65 -18.02 -7.07 -6.10
CA THR A 65 -19.00 -6.94 -5.02
C THR A 65 -18.75 -5.75 -4.07
N ASP A 66 -17.57 -5.14 -4.13
CA ASP A 66 -17.24 -4.00 -3.28
C ASP A 66 -17.77 -2.71 -3.91
N ARG A 67 -18.84 -2.16 -3.32
CA ARG A 67 -19.30 -0.83 -3.71
C ARG A 67 -18.19 0.20 -3.44
N PRO A 68 -17.89 1.13 -4.37
CA PRO A 68 -16.78 2.09 -4.24
C PRO A 68 -16.83 2.96 -2.97
N ARG A 69 -18.04 3.18 -2.43
CA ARG A 69 -18.27 3.91 -1.18
C ARG A 69 -17.80 3.15 0.08
N ARG A 70 -17.77 1.82 0.04
CA ARG A 70 -17.42 0.97 1.19
C ARG A 70 -15.91 0.94 1.39
N VAL A 71 -15.15 0.79 0.31
CA VAL A 71 -13.67 0.78 0.34
C VAL A 71 -13.10 2.15 0.76
N THR A 72 -13.70 3.24 0.28
CA THR A 72 -13.31 4.62 0.65
C THR A 72 -13.72 5.01 2.07
N SER A 73 -14.81 4.45 2.59
CA SER A 73 -15.18 4.60 4.01
C SER A 73 -14.31 3.74 4.92
N LEU A 74 -13.94 2.54 4.45
CA LEU A 74 -13.03 1.63 5.14
C LEU A 74 -11.68 2.30 5.34
N SER A 75 -11.04 2.81 4.29
CA SER A 75 -9.76 3.51 4.42
C SER A 75 -9.83 4.63 5.46
N LYS A 76 -10.81 5.53 5.39
CA LYS A 76 -10.96 6.66 6.34
C LYS A 76 -11.16 6.24 7.80
N SER A 77 -11.97 5.20 8.08
CA SER A 77 -12.20 4.72 9.45
C SER A 77 -11.02 3.95 10.01
N ILE A 78 -10.19 3.38 9.13
CA ILE A 78 -9.14 2.41 9.47
C ILE A 78 -7.80 3.08 9.72
N THR A 79 -7.41 4.03 8.87
CA THR A 79 -6.05 4.58 8.88
C THR A 79 -5.84 5.63 9.97
N LYS A 80 -6.89 6.07 10.68
CA LYS A 80 -6.81 7.04 11.80
C LYS A 80 -5.87 8.24 11.51
N GLY A 81 -5.81 8.73 10.27
CA GLY A 81 -4.91 9.81 9.83
C GLY A 81 -3.75 9.38 8.93
N GLY A 82 -3.45 8.08 8.83
CA GLY A 82 -2.42 7.50 7.94
C GLY A 82 -2.73 7.64 6.44
N GLU A 83 -4.00 7.83 6.08
CA GLU A 83 -4.44 8.13 4.71
C GLU A 83 -3.92 9.48 4.20
N LYS A 84 -3.47 10.37 5.10
CA LYS A 84 -2.80 11.62 4.73
C LYS A 84 -1.39 11.40 4.22
N TRP A 85 -0.81 10.24 4.52
CA TRP A 85 0.60 9.92 4.29
C TRP A 85 0.81 8.83 3.26
N LEU A 86 -0.25 8.08 2.96
CA LEU A 86 -0.29 7.03 1.95
C LEU A 86 -1.13 7.46 0.75
N ARG A 87 -0.60 7.24 -0.45
CA ARG A 87 -1.35 7.32 -1.71
C ARG A 87 -1.94 5.94 -2.00
N ILE A 88 -3.26 5.88 -2.06
CA ILE A 88 -3.98 4.61 -2.31
C ILE A 88 -4.45 4.62 -3.77
N HIS A 89 -3.98 3.64 -4.52
CA HIS A 89 -4.33 3.41 -5.93
C HIS A 89 -5.32 2.26 -6.01
N PHE A 90 -6.51 2.52 -6.54
CA PHE A 90 -7.53 1.50 -6.73
C PHE A 90 -7.55 1.01 -8.16
N HIS A 91 -7.58 -0.31 -8.34
CA HIS A 91 -7.58 -0.99 -9.63
C HIS A 91 -8.82 -1.86 -9.74
N ASP A 92 -9.38 -1.98 -10.94
CA ASP A 92 -10.57 -2.84 -11.16
C ASP A 92 -10.20 -4.30 -11.40
N SER A 93 -8.93 -4.59 -11.68
CA SER A 93 -8.45 -5.96 -11.85
C SER A 93 -6.95 -6.06 -11.56
N ALA A 94 -6.46 -7.29 -11.33
CA ALA A 94 -5.03 -7.54 -11.22
C ALA A 94 -4.26 -7.12 -12.49
N LYS A 95 -4.87 -7.30 -13.69
CA LYS A 95 -4.26 -6.90 -14.96
C LYS A 95 -4.03 -5.39 -15.05
N ASP A 96 -4.99 -4.61 -14.58
CA ASP A 96 -4.92 -3.15 -14.51
C ASP A 96 -3.79 -2.71 -13.55
N CYS A 97 -3.78 -3.29 -12.34
CA CYS A 97 -2.73 -3.05 -11.35
C CYS A 97 -1.32 -3.35 -11.87
N LEU A 98 -1.13 -4.52 -12.48
CA LEU A 98 0.17 -4.92 -13.05
C LEU A 98 0.60 -4.02 -14.21
N SER A 99 -0.35 -3.52 -15.00
CA SER A 99 -0.05 -2.59 -16.09
C SER A 99 0.44 -1.25 -15.56
N HIS A 100 -0.23 -0.72 -14.53
CA HIS A 100 0.20 0.50 -13.84
C HIS A 100 1.59 0.36 -13.20
N LEU A 101 1.87 -0.78 -12.55
CA LEU A 101 3.18 -1.02 -11.94
C LEU A 101 4.31 -1.05 -12.98
N ARG A 102 4.08 -1.70 -14.12
CA ARG A 102 5.05 -1.74 -15.22
C ARG A 102 5.34 -0.35 -15.80
N GLN A 103 4.31 0.49 -15.93
CA GLN A 103 4.49 1.89 -16.38
C GLN A 103 5.36 2.69 -15.41
N ASP A 104 5.26 2.41 -14.11
CA ASP A 104 6.08 3.04 -13.07
C ASP A 104 7.48 2.41 -12.89
N GLY A 105 7.83 1.41 -13.71
CA GLY A 105 9.11 0.72 -13.69
C GLY A 105 9.24 -0.38 -12.63
N PHE A 106 8.12 -0.88 -12.09
CA PHE A 106 8.09 -2.02 -11.17
C PHE A 106 7.97 -3.32 -11.98
N TYR A 107 9.11 -3.95 -12.24
CA TYR A 107 9.17 -5.23 -12.95
C TYR A 107 9.30 -6.43 -12.01
N GLN A 108 9.80 -6.20 -10.78
CA GLN A 108 9.88 -7.22 -9.74
C GLN A 108 8.56 -7.25 -8.96
N VAL A 109 7.70 -8.21 -9.29
CA VAL A 109 6.42 -8.42 -8.60
C VAL A 109 6.46 -9.77 -7.89
N LEU A 110 6.29 -9.73 -6.57
CA LEU A 110 6.36 -10.87 -5.67
C LEU A 110 4.97 -11.15 -5.13
N ALA A 111 4.62 -12.41 -4.96
CA ALA A 111 3.38 -12.81 -4.29
C ALA A 111 3.73 -13.68 -3.09
N ALA A 112 3.20 -13.32 -1.91
CA ALA A 112 3.32 -14.15 -0.74
C ALA A 112 2.26 -15.26 -0.80
N LYS A 113 2.71 -16.52 -0.86
CA LYS A 113 1.85 -17.70 -0.86
C LYS A 113 2.32 -18.68 0.23
N PRO A 114 1.41 -19.25 1.04
CA PRO A 114 1.77 -20.35 1.93
C PRO A 114 2.26 -21.55 1.13
N ARG A 115 3.39 -22.13 1.52
CA ARG A 115 3.90 -23.35 0.87
C ARG A 115 2.93 -24.50 1.16
N ASN A 116 2.31 -25.05 0.12
CA ASN A 116 1.49 -26.24 0.22
C ASN A 116 2.13 -27.37 -0.60
N PRO A 117 2.80 -28.36 0.02
CA PRO A 117 3.53 -29.39 -0.71
C PRO A 117 2.66 -30.25 -1.63
N GLU A 118 1.34 -30.26 -1.45
CA GLU A 118 0.41 -31.08 -2.25
C GLU A 118 -0.12 -30.35 -3.49
N ASN A 119 -0.13 -29.01 -3.50
CA ASN A 119 -0.71 -28.17 -4.56
C ASN A 119 0.13 -26.90 -4.82
N ASP A 120 1.46 -26.99 -4.66
CA ASP A 120 2.33 -25.84 -4.91
C ASP A 120 2.44 -25.57 -6.41
N THR A 121 1.73 -24.53 -6.85
CA THR A 121 1.75 -24.04 -8.23
C THR A 121 2.71 -22.87 -8.41
N ALA A 122 3.54 -22.55 -7.40
CA ALA A 122 4.52 -21.48 -7.50
C ALA A 122 5.48 -21.74 -8.67
N ARG A 123 5.37 -20.90 -9.70
CA ARG A 123 6.13 -21.06 -10.95
C ARG A 123 7.63 -20.80 -10.76
N ASN A 124 8.02 -20.13 -9.67
CA ASN A 124 9.40 -19.85 -9.28
C ASN A 124 9.46 -19.39 -7.81
N PRO A 125 9.45 -20.32 -6.84
CA PRO A 125 9.61 -19.94 -5.43
C PRO A 125 11.00 -19.31 -5.23
N VAL A 126 11.05 -18.23 -4.46
CA VAL A 126 12.29 -17.52 -4.13
C VAL A 126 12.30 -17.29 -2.63
N GLU A 127 13.42 -17.58 -1.98
CA GLU A 127 13.57 -17.34 -0.54
C GLU A 127 13.72 -15.83 -0.26
N LEU A 128 13.24 -15.37 0.89
CA LEU A 128 13.28 -13.95 1.23
C LEU A 128 14.70 -13.35 1.18
N SER A 129 15.71 -14.15 1.53
CA SER A 129 17.13 -13.77 1.51
C SER A 129 17.71 -13.60 0.10
N GLU A 130 17.07 -14.17 -0.91
CA GLU A 130 17.54 -14.13 -2.31
C GLU A 130 16.95 -12.95 -3.08
N ILE A 131 16.03 -12.20 -2.46
CA ILE A 131 15.34 -11.09 -3.10
C ILE A 131 16.20 -9.83 -3.05
N ASP A 132 16.50 -9.29 -4.23
CA ASP A 132 17.15 -8.00 -4.39
C ASP A 132 16.14 -6.85 -4.23
N PHE A 133 16.05 -6.29 -3.02
CA PHE A 133 15.21 -5.13 -2.71
C PHE A 133 15.81 -3.79 -3.17
N GLY A 134 16.99 -3.77 -3.82
CA GLY A 134 17.52 -2.58 -4.47
C GLY A 134 16.75 -2.22 -5.76
N LYS A 135 16.00 -3.18 -6.31
CA LYS A 135 15.11 -2.99 -7.46
C LYS A 135 13.74 -2.51 -7.02
N LYS A 136 13.07 -1.75 -7.89
CA LYS A 136 11.67 -1.39 -7.71
C LYS A 136 10.80 -2.66 -7.58
N THR A 137 10.28 -2.89 -6.39
CA THR A 137 9.62 -4.14 -5.99
C THR A 137 8.19 -3.89 -5.56
N ALA A 138 7.27 -4.72 -6.04
CA ALA A 138 5.89 -4.74 -5.60
C ALA A 138 5.57 -6.09 -4.95
N LEU A 139 5.01 -6.07 -3.74
CA LEU A 139 4.62 -7.26 -2.99
C LEU A 139 3.09 -7.38 -2.95
N ILE A 140 2.57 -8.50 -3.47
CA ILE A 140 1.16 -8.85 -3.42
C ILE A 140 0.87 -9.63 -2.13
N ILE A 141 -0.09 -9.12 -1.36
CA ILE A 141 -0.67 -9.78 -0.20
C ILE A 141 -2.07 -10.24 -0.61
N GLY A 142 -2.19 -11.55 -0.80
CA GLY A 142 -3.41 -12.26 -1.17
C GLY A 142 -4.26 -12.70 0.04
N ASN A 143 -5.47 -13.21 -0.22
CA ASN A 143 -6.27 -13.92 0.78
C ASN A 143 -5.97 -15.43 0.77
N GLU A 144 -5.74 -15.98 1.95
CA GLU A 144 -5.34 -17.37 2.20
C GLU A 144 -6.32 -18.41 1.64
N LYS A 145 -7.59 -18.05 1.43
CA LYS A 145 -8.63 -19.01 1.00
C LYS A 145 -8.57 -19.41 -0.48
N ASN A 146 -7.98 -18.59 -1.35
CA ASN A 146 -7.90 -18.84 -2.80
C ASN A 146 -6.46 -18.72 -3.36
N GLY A 147 -5.45 -18.71 -2.48
CA GLY A 147 -4.02 -18.60 -2.84
C GLY A 147 -3.34 -19.94 -3.09
#